data_AF-A0A924D9F4-F1
#
_entry.id   AF-A0A924D9F4-F1
#
_cell.length_a   1.000
_cell.length_b   1.000
_cell.length_c   1.000
_cell.angle_alpha   90.00
_cell.angle_beta   90.00
_cell.angle_gamma   90.00
#
_symmetry.space_group_name_H-M   'P 1'
#
loop_
_entity.id
_entity.type
_entity.pdbx_description
1 polymer ?
#
loop_
_entity_poly.entity_id
_entity_poly.type
_entity_poly.pdbx_seq_one_letter_code
_entity_poly.pdbx_strand_id
1 'polypeptide(L)'
;MPDSRSLIPELPSALPAHIEEHLSKLAKRGKRMRPRVRHIVEFCRSEGGTSRPDEETFSALQEGLKEGRPSRWREAVLSAYALGQADLTEAQRKETLHDMAHELTHRGMRKADQVIVSGVGALGFTAMWAAGAFSFLALIVAVVSPSLCKGSDDCSGFGLYFGSMALIIFLLLPIAFFCLMGTFNNRTVFIREEIGRSLGVMKRAESVPALLEACHNSDFLYAVGREALRRTLPSLKFETHYGTLGKEVVPDLCRLLRYPYDAEGNGSAERQQVLLNALAEIGDRRAIKPLEVFLKHLSKRRAVSPLVMQSTEAVLQILRERVARETEQATLLRGSEAPVVPETLLRSYEEKVDEPQEQLLRPTQKD
;
A
#
# COMPACT_ATOMS: atom_id res chain seq x y z
N MET A 1 -0.15 17.67 36.37
CA MET A 1 -0.72 16.77 35.36
C MET A 1 -1.20 17.62 34.20
N PRO A 2 -0.55 17.57 33.03
CA PRO A 2 -0.99 18.32 31.86
C PRO A 2 -2.30 17.71 31.33
N ASP A 3 -3.26 18.58 31.04
CA ASP A 3 -4.61 18.26 30.62
C ASP A 3 -4.57 17.62 29.22
N SER A 4 -4.61 16.29 29.16
CA SER A 4 -4.48 15.48 27.94
C SER A 4 -5.76 15.45 27.08
N ARG A 5 -6.65 16.45 27.22
CA ARG A 5 -8.01 16.44 26.67
C ARG A 5 -8.25 17.26 25.38
N SER A 6 -7.25 17.84 24.72
CA SER A 6 -7.51 18.63 23.50
C SER A 6 -6.54 18.42 22.32
N LEU A 7 -6.08 17.18 22.11
CA LEU A 7 -5.42 16.77 20.84
C LEU A 7 -6.34 15.96 19.93
N ILE A 8 -7.65 16.17 20.00
CA ILE A 8 -8.52 15.79 18.89
C ILE A 8 -8.46 16.99 17.93
N PRO A 9 -7.73 16.89 16.80
CA PRO A 9 -7.77 17.95 15.81
C PRO A 9 -9.24 18.19 15.44
N GLU A 10 -9.73 19.41 15.64
CA GLU A 10 -11.03 19.83 15.11
C GLU A 10 -11.08 19.40 13.65
N LEU A 11 -12.08 18.59 13.29
CA LEU A 11 -12.25 18.20 11.89
C LEU A 11 -12.34 19.50 11.08
N PRO A 12 -11.47 19.71 10.08
CA PRO A 12 -11.53 20.91 9.28
C PRO A 12 -12.92 20.98 8.65
N SER A 13 -13.66 22.05 8.95
CA SER A 13 -14.99 22.31 8.38
C SER A 13 -14.94 22.47 6.85
N ALA A 14 -13.74 22.62 6.28
CA ALA A 14 -13.48 22.68 4.86
C ALA A 14 -12.96 21.34 4.33
N LEU A 15 -13.50 20.93 3.18
CA LEU A 15 -12.97 19.84 2.38
C LEU A 15 -11.48 20.10 2.07
N PRO A 16 -10.60 19.07 2.08
CA PRO A 16 -9.23 19.23 1.63
C PRO A 16 -9.19 19.79 0.20
N ALA A 17 -8.28 20.74 -0.08
CA ALA A 17 -8.25 21.44 -1.37
C ALA A 17 -8.15 20.49 -2.59
N HIS A 18 -7.43 19.37 -2.46
CA HIS A 18 -7.32 18.37 -3.53
C HIS A 18 -8.64 17.63 -3.78
N ILE A 19 -9.43 17.38 -2.73
CA ILE A 19 -10.77 16.79 -2.83
C ILE A 19 -11.74 17.77 -3.48
N GLU A 20 -11.71 19.04 -3.08
CA GLU A 20 -12.54 20.09 -3.68
C GLU A 20 -12.24 20.26 -5.18
N GLU A 21 -10.96 20.22 -5.57
CA GLU A 21 -10.54 20.27 -6.97
C GLU A 21 -11.12 19.08 -7.77
N HIS A 22 -11.07 17.87 -7.21
CA HIS A 22 -11.61 16.67 -7.85
C HIS A 22 -13.14 16.71 -7.96
N LEU A 23 -13.82 17.18 -6.93
CA LEU A 23 -15.27 17.40 -6.92
C LEU A 23 -15.68 18.42 -7.98
N SER A 24 -14.99 19.56 -8.05
CA SER A 24 -15.25 20.60 -9.06
C SER A 24 -15.07 20.07 -10.47
N LYS A 25 -13.99 19.31 -10.73
CA LYS A 25 -13.72 18.71 -12.04
C LYS A 25 -14.76 17.65 -12.44
N LEU A 26 -15.28 16.86 -11.50
CA LEU A 26 -16.34 15.89 -11.79
C LEU A 26 -17.70 16.56 -11.96
N ALA A 27 -18.04 17.54 -11.12
CA ALA A 27 -19.30 18.28 -11.21
C ALA A 27 -19.43 19.06 -12.54
N LYS A 28 -18.34 19.62 -13.08
CA LYS A 28 -18.32 20.27 -14.40
C LYS A 28 -18.74 19.34 -15.55
N ARG A 29 -18.69 18.02 -15.38
CA ARG A 29 -19.16 17.05 -16.39
C ARG A 29 -20.70 16.98 -16.48
N GLY A 30 -21.42 17.61 -15.54
CA GLY A 30 -22.83 17.99 -15.66
C GLY A 30 -23.79 16.83 -15.99
N LYS A 31 -24.78 17.10 -16.86
CA LYS A 31 -25.88 16.19 -17.23
C LYS A 31 -25.44 14.82 -17.79
N ARG A 32 -24.17 14.66 -18.17
CA ARG A 32 -23.60 13.40 -18.70
C ARG A 32 -22.99 12.52 -17.61
N MET A 33 -23.05 12.91 -16.34
CA MET A 33 -22.60 12.06 -15.24
C MET A 33 -23.46 10.81 -15.16
N ARG A 34 -22.80 9.66 -15.02
CA ARG A 34 -23.48 8.41 -14.68
C ARG A 34 -24.19 8.58 -13.33
N PRO A 35 -25.35 7.93 -13.12
CA PRO A 35 -26.08 8.00 -11.86
C PRO A 35 -25.17 7.83 -10.64
N ARG A 36 -24.31 6.80 -10.67
CA ARG A 36 -23.30 6.55 -9.64
C ARG A 36 -22.42 7.75 -9.29
N VAL A 37 -21.85 8.44 -10.28
CA VAL A 37 -20.94 9.58 -10.03
C VAL A 37 -21.72 10.75 -9.42
N ARG A 38 -23.01 10.87 -9.75
CA ARG A 38 -23.89 11.86 -9.13
C ARG A 38 -24.05 11.57 -7.63
N HIS A 39 -24.35 10.33 -7.24
CA HIS A 39 -24.42 9.94 -5.82
C HIS A 39 -23.14 10.25 -5.06
N ILE A 40 -21.97 9.90 -5.62
CA ILE A 40 -20.67 10.19 -4.99
C ILE A 40 -20.48 11.70 -4.78
N VAL A 41 -20.75 12.51 -5.81
CA VAL A 41 -20.55 13.97 -5.74
C VAL A 41 -21.56 14.64 -4.81
N GLU A 42 -22.82 14.21 -4.82
CA GLU A 42 -23.86 14.72 -3.92
C GLU A 42 -23.53 14.38 -2.47
N PHE A 43 -23.11 13.15 -2.19
CA PHE A 43 -22.71 12.71 -0.86
C PHE A 43 -21.50 13.49 -0.32
N CYS A 44 -20.44 13.67 -1.12
CA CYS A 44 -19.28 14.47 -0.71
C CYS A 44 -19.63 15.95 -0.46
N ARG A 45 -20.68 16.47 -1.10
CA ARG A 45 -21.15 17.85 -0.90
C ARG A 45 -22.05 17.99 0.32
N SER A 46 -22.83 16.96 0.66
CA SER A 46 -23.64 16.94 1.88
C SER A 46 -22.74 16.73 3.10
N GLU A 47 -22.57 17.78 3.92
CA GLU A 47 -21.85 17.70 5.20
C GLU A 47 -20.43 17.10 5.10
N GLY A 48 -19.75 17.35 3.97
CA GLY A 48 -18.41 16.81 3.71
C GLY A 48 -18.33 15.29 3.57
N GLY A 49 -19.46 14.58 3.39
CA GLY A 49 -19.51 13.12 3.35
C GLY A 49 -19.40 12.45 4.71
N THR A 50 -19.75 13.15 5.80
CA THR A 50 -19.73 12.58 7.15
C THR A 50 -21.04 11.88 7.53
N SER A 51 -22.14 12.19 6.84
CA SER A 51 -23.44 11.57 7.08
C SER A 51 -23.43 10.08 6.75
N ARG A 52 -24.38 9.33 7.32
CA ARG A 52 -24.54 7.91 7.01
C ARG A 52 -25.10 7.76 5.58
N PRO A 53 -24.39 7.08 4.66
CA PRO A 53 -24.89 6.86 3.31
C PRO A 53 -26.06 5.88 3.35
N ASP A 54 -27.04 6.09 2.45
CA ASP A 54 -28.02 5.06 2.14
C ASP A 54 -27.37 3.89 1.37
N GLU A 55 -28.09 2.80 1.20
CA GLU A 55 -27.55 1.57 0.61
C GLU A 55 -27.11 1.78 -0.86
N GLU A 56 -27.83 2.62 -1.60
CA GLU A 56 -27.51 2.93 -2.99
C GLU A 56 -26.24 3.79 -3.10
N THR A 57 -26.09 4.81 -2.26
CA THR A 57 -24.89 5.65 -2.18
C THR A 57 -23.69 4.84 -1.69
N PHE A 58 -23.88 3.97 -0.69
CA PHE A 58 -22.82 3.08 -0.22
C PHE A 58 -22.33 2.14 -1.34
N SER A 59 -23.25 1.51 -2.06
CA SER A 59 -22.94 0.67 -3.23
C SER A 59 -22.21 1.46 -4.31
N ALA A 60 -22.65 2.69 -4.59
CA ALA A 60 -22.02 3.58 -5.56
C ALA A 60 -20.57 3.94 -5.18
N LEU A 61 -20.33 4.21 -3.89
CA LEU A 61 -19.00 4.50 -3.35
C LEU A 61 -18.08 3.28 -3.43
N GLN A 62 -18.56 2.10 -3.00
CA GLN A 62 -17.78 0.86 -3.09
C GLN A 62 -17.43 0.50 -4.53
N GLU A 63 -18.40 0.60 -5.45
CA GLU A 63 -18.15 0.33 -6.85
C GLU A 63 -17.17 1.35 -7.44
N GLY A 64 -17.28 2.63 -7.06
CA GLY A 64 -16.33 3.69 -7.42
C GLY A 64 -14.89 3.40 -6.96
N LEU A 65 -14.73 2.85 -5.76
CA LEU A 65 -13.44 2.41 -5.21
C LEU A 65 -12.87 1.21 -5.99
N LYS A 66 -13.67 0.15 -6.16
CA LYS A 66 -13.30 -1.13 -6.80
C LYS A 66 -13.00 -0.96 -8.29
N GLU A 67 -13.81 -0.18 -9.00
CA GLU A 67 -13.70 -0.04 -10.45
C GLU A 67 -12.50 0.78 -10.91
N GLY A 68 -11.68 1.36 -10.02
CA GLY A 68 -10.67 2.41 -10.26
C GLY A 68 -9.77 2.29 -11.50
N ARG A 69 -10.39 2.40 -12.68
CA ARG A 69 -9.77 2.44 -14.00
C ARG A 69 -8.91 3.71 -14.04
N PRO A 70 -7.79 3.72 -14.76
CA PRO A 70 -6.95 4.91 -14.89
C PRO A 70 -7.70 6.15 -15.40
N SER A 71 -8.81 5.98 -16.11
CA SER A 71 -9.69 7.06 -16.58
C SER A 71 -10.65 7.62 -15.52
N ARG A 72 -10.95 6.84 -14.47
CA ARG A 72 -11.92 7.15 -13.40
C ARG A 72 -11.27 7.31 -12.02
N TRP A 73 -9.96 7.50 -11.97
CA TRP A 73 -9.24 7.64 -10.71
C TRP A 73 -9.82 8.70 -9.76
N ARG A 74 -10.39 9.80 -10.27
CA ARG A 74 -11.06 10.80 -9.43
C ARG A 74 -12.30 10.27 -8.72
N GLU A 75 -13.06 9.39 -9.37
CA GLU A 75 -14.21 8.73 -8.73
C GLU A 75 -13.71 7.85 -7.57
N ALA A 76 -12.63 7.10 -7.79
CA ALA A 76 -12.03 6.25 -6.76
C ALA A 76 -11.43 7.05 -5.59
N VAL A 77 -10.76 8.18 -5.86
CA VAL A 77 -10.25 9.09 -4.82
C VAL A 77 -11.39 9.64 -3.97
N LEU A 78 -12.44 10.18 -4.61
CA LEU A 78 -13.60 10.69 -3.87
C LEU A 78 -14.34 9.60 -3.09
N SER A 79 -14.46 8.41 -3.69
CA SER A 79 -15.08 7.27 -3.02
C SER A 79 -14.28 6.83 -1.79
N ALA A 80 -12.95 6.76 -1.91
CA ALA A 80 -12.08 6.43 -0.79
C ALA A 80 -12.22 7.47 0.33
N TYR A 81 -12.15 8.76 -0.01
CA TYR A 81 -12.33 9.86 0.94
C TYR A 81 -13.68 9.78 1.66
N ALA A 82 -14.77 9.69 0.90
CA ALA A 82 -16.14 9.62 1.44
C ALA A 82 -16.34 8.41 2.36
N LEU A 83 -15.90 7.23 1.93
CA LEU A 83 -15.97 6.01 2.75
C LEU A 83 -15.14 6.09 4.03
N GLY A 84 -14.04 6.86 4.04
CA GLY A 84 -13.22 7.09 5.22
C GLY A 84 -13.84 8.05 6.25
N GLN A 85 -14.72 8.96 5.80
CA GLN A 85 -15.37 9.96 6.65
C GLN A 85 -16.79 9.57 7.08
N ALA A 86 -17.47 8.75 6.29
CA ALA A 86 -18.87 8.39 6.49
C ALA A 86 -19.12 7.65 7.82
N ASP A 87 -20.27 7.93 8.44
CA ASP A 87 -20.77 7.12 9.55
C ASP A 87 -21.34 5.78 9.05
N LEU A 88 -20.44 4.81 8.88
CA LEU A 88 -20.78 3.46 8.39
C LEU A 88 -21.26 2.54 9.52
N THR A 89 -22.21 1.66 9.20
CA THR A 89 -22.52 0.50 10.06
C THR A 89 -21.31 -0.41 10.22
N GLU A 90 -21.27 -1.24 11.27
CA GLU A 90 -20.12 -2.13 11.48
C GLU A 90 -19.91 -3.12 10.33
N ALA A 91 -20.99 -3.60 9.70
CA ALA A 91 -20.92 -4.47 8.52
C ALA A 91 -20.31 -3.73 7.31
N GLN A 92 -20.85 -2.57 6.97
CA GLN A 92 -20.35 -1.72 5.87
C GLN A 92 -18.90 -1.28 6.11
N ARG A 93 -18.55 -0.97 7.36
CA ARG A 93 -17.21 -0.60 7.80
C ARG A 93 -16.22 -1.74 7.58
N LYS A 94 -16.57 -2.96 8.01
CA LYS A 94 -15.73 -4.15 7.84
C LYS A 94 -15.48 -4.44 6.35
N GLU A 95 -16.52 -4.35 5.53
CA GLU A 95 -16.40 -4.54 4.08
C GLU A 95 -15.52 -3.46 3.45
N THR A 96 -15.77 -2.19 3.79
CA THR A 96 -14.97 -1.05 3.32
C THR A 96 -13.51 -1.17 3.70
N LEU A 97 -13.21 -1.58 4.95
CA LEU A 97 -11.83 -1.82 5.41
C LEU A 97 -11.16 -2.90 4.59
N HIS A 98 -11.85 -4.01 4.33
CA HIS A 98 -11.32 -5.11 3.51
C HIS A 98 -11.03 -4.63 2.09
N ASP A 99 -11.97 -3.93 1.45
CA ASP A 99 -11.80 -3.42 0.09
C ASP A 99 -10.67 -2.38 -0.02
N MET A 100 -10.61 -1.43 0.93
CA MET A 100 -9.54 -0.44 1.00
C MET A 100 -8.18 -1.09 1.26
N ALA A 101 -8.10 -2.02 2.20
CA ALA A 101 -6.88 -2.76 2.49
C ALA A 101 -6.40 -3.54 1.27
N HIS A 102 -7.32 -4.22 0.57
CA HIS A 102 -7.03 -4.92 -0.67
C HIS A 102 -6.54 -3.97 -1.77
N GLU A 103 -7.21 -2.83 -2.00
CA GLU A 103 -6.78 -1.86 -3.02
C GLU A 103 -5.46 -1.15 -2.66
N LEU A 104 -5.17 -0.93 -1.38
CA LEU A 104 -3.89 -0.36 -0.94
C LEU A 104 -2.74 -1.31 -1.26
N THR A 105 -2.90 -2.60 -0.95
CA THR A 105 -1.86 -3.64 -1.06
C THR A 105 -1.75 -4.20 -2.49
N HIS A 106 -2.86 -4.65 -3.07
CA HIS A 106 -2.89 -5.44 -4.31
C HIS A 106 -2.97 -4.61 -5.60
N ARG A 107 -3.27 -3.30 -5.53
CA ARG A 107 -3.30 -2.44 -6.73
C ARG A 107 -1.90 -2.04 -7.24
N GLY A 108 -0.86 -2.85 -6.96
CA GLY A 108 0.38 -2.76 -7.71
C GLY A 108 -0.01 -2.92 -9.17
N MET A 109 0.59 -2.13 -10.08
CA MET A 109 0.22 -2.15 -11.51
C MET A 109 -0.07 -3.60 -11.89
N ARG A 110 -1.34 -3.93 -12.18
CA ARG A 110 -1.73 -5.31 -12.51
C ARG A 110 -0.70 -5.76 -13.51
N LYS A 111 -0.06 -6.92 -13.33
CA LYS A 111 1.04 -7.34 -14.21
C LYS A 111 0.66 -7.19 -15.69
N ALA A 112 -0.62 -7.39 -16.02
CA ALA A 112 -1.22 -7.07 -17.31
C ALA A 112 -1.07 -5.59 -17.72
N ASP A 113 -1.46 -4.62 -16.88
CA ASP A 113 -1.29 -3.20 -17.15
C ASP A 113 0.19 -2.80 -17.22
N GLN A 114 1.05 -3.37 -16.38
CA GLN A 114 2.50 -3.13 -16.46
C GLN A 114 3.09 -3.66 -17.76
N VAL A 115 2.65 -4.84 -18.22
CA VAL A 115 3.07 -5.46 -19.48
C VAL A 115 2.48 -4.75 -20.69
N ILE A 116 1.24 -4.25 -20.62
CA ILE A 116 0.65 -3.45 -21.71
C ILE A 116 1.36 -2.10 -21.78
N VAL A 117 1.60 -1.45 -20.65
CA VAL A 117 2.34 -0.19 -20.61
C VAL A 117 3.78 -0.38 -21.09
N SER A 118 4.48 -1.41 -20.62
CA SER A 118 5.86 -1.66 -21.02
C SER A 118 5.94 -2.20 -22.45
N GLY A 119 4.96 -2.99 -22.88
CA GLY A 119 4.89 -3.59 -24.21
C GLY A 119 4.48 -2.58 -25.28
N VAL A 120 3.42 -1.79 -25.05
CA VAL A 120 3.04 -0.68 -25.93
C VAL A 120 4.10 0.41 -25.89
N GLY A 121 4.72 0.65 -24.74
CA GLY A 121 5.87 1.54 -24.61
C GLY A 121 7.07 1.04 -25.42
N ALA A 122 7.42 -0.24 -25.32
CA ALA A 122 8.54 -0.82 -26.06
C ALA A 122 8.27 -0.90 -27.56
N LEU A 123 7.06 -1.28 -27.99
CA LEU A 123 6.66 -1.30 -29.40
C LEU A 123 6.60 0.13 -29.96
N GLY A 124 6.02 1.07 -29.23
CA GLY A 124 5.99 2.49 -29.61
C GLY A 124 7.40 3.08 -29.69
N PHE A 125 8.26 2.76 -28.71
CA PHE A 125 9.65 3.21 -28.68
C PHE A 125 10.47 2.60 -29.82
N THR A 126 10.33 1.31 -30.09
CA THR A 126 11.03 0.64 -31.21
C THR A 126 10.54 1.15 -32.56
N ALA A 127 9.23 1.32 -32.76
CA ALA A 127 8.67 1.92 -33.97
C ALA A 127 9.16 3.36 -34.17
N MET A 128 9.22 4.15 -33.09
CA MET A 128 9.74 5.51 -33.12
C MET A 128 11.24 5.57 -33.44
N TRP A 129 12.05 4.65 -32.88
CA TRP A 129 13.47 4.50 -33.24
C TRP A 129 13.68 4.08 -34.69
N ALA A 130 12.89 3.13 -35.19
CA ALA A 130 12.95 2.72 -36.58
C ALA A 130 12.57 3.87 -37.52
N ALA A 131 11.51 4.62 -37.20
CA ALA A 131 11.10 5.80 -37.96
C ALA A 131 12.17 6.90 -37.93
N GLY A 132 12.73 7.21 -36.76
CA GLY A 132 13.80 8.18 -36.61
C GLY A 132 15.07 7.80 -37.37
N ALA A 133 15.48 6.53 -37.28
CA ALA A 133 16.62 6.00 -38.04
C ALA A 133 16.38 6.07 -39.55
N PHE A 134 15.16 5.75 -40.01
CA PHE A 134 14.80 5.84 -41.42
C PHE A 134 14.81 7.29 -41.92
N SER A 135 14.25 8.24 -41.15
CA SER A 135 14.29 9.66 -41.47
C SER A 135 15.72 10.21 -41.48
N PHE A 136 16.57 9.77 -40.55
CA PHE A 136 17.98 10.16 -40.50
C PHE A 136 18.76 9.60 -41.69
N LEU A 137 18.52 8.35 -42.07
CA LEU A 137 19.10 7.74 -43.28
C LEU A 137 18.68 8.49 -44.54
N ALA A 138 17.39 8.84 -44.67
CA ALA A 138 16.88 9.60 -45.80
C ALA A 138 17.53 11.00 -45.89
N LEU A 139 17.76 11.66 -44.75
CA LEU A 139 18.49 12.92 -44.68
C LEU A 139 19.94 12.76 -45.16
N ILE A 140 20.64 11.71 -44.72
CA ILE A 140 22.01 11.43 -45.17
C ILE A 140 22.05 11.22 -46.68
N VAL A 141 21.13 10.40 -47.23
CA VAL A 141 21.08 10.15 -48.69
C VAL A 141 20.84 11.45 -49.45
N ALA A 142 19.92 12.31 -48.97
CA ALA A 142 19.65 13.61 -49.58
C ALA A 142 20.87 14.55 -49.57
N VAL A 143 21.68 14.52 -48.50
CA VAL A 143 22.88 15.35 -48.36
C VAL A 143 24.06 14.81 -49.20
N VAL A 144 24.28 13.49 -49.19
CA VAL A 144 25.44 12.84 -49.81
C VAL A 144 25.26 12.66 -51.32
N SER A 145 24.02 12.51 -51.80
CA SER A 145 23.71 12.27 -53.21
C SER A 145 22.91 13.42 -53.85
N PRO A 146 23.47 14.65 -53.93
CA PRO A 146 22.80 15.77 -54.58
C PRO A 146 22.55 15.52 -56.08
N SER A 147 23.29 14.58 -56.68
CA SER A 147 23.11 14.13 -58.06
C SER A 147 21.76 13.44 -58.33
N LEU A 148 21.12 12.84 -57.32
CA LEU A 148 19.78 12.23 -57.45
C LEU A 148 18.66 13.28 -57.51
N CYS A 149 18.96 14.54 -57.17
CA CYS A 149 18.02 15.67 -57.19
C CYS A 149 18.27 16.65 -58.35
N LYS A 150 19.07 16.27 -59.36
CA LYS A 150 19.31 17.10 -60.56
C LYS A 150 18.05 17.16 -61.45
N GLY A 151 17.21 18.16 -61.22
CA GLY A 151 16.05 18.44 -62.07
C GLY A 151 15.07 19.49 -61.57
N SER A 152 15.20 19.97 -60.33
CA SER A 152 14.34 21.02 -59.77
C SER A 152 15.15 21.88 -58.81
N ASP A 153 15.33 23.16 -59.14
CA ASP A 153 16.06 24.13 -58.31
C ASP A 153 15.38 24.36 -56.94
N ASP A 154 14.12 23.93 -56.77
CA ASP A 154 13.35 24.06 -55.53
C ASP A 154 13.49 22.87 -54.55
N CYS A 155 14.14 21.76 -54.94
CA CYS A 155 14.14 20.53 -54.13
C CYS A 155 15.03 20.58 -52.87
N SER A 156 16.01 21.48 -52.79
CA SER A 156 16.99 21.51 -51.69
C SER A 156 16.39 21.97 -50.35
N GLY A 157 15.45 22.92 -50.38
CA GLY A 157 14.80 23.44 -49.17
C GLY A 157 13.84 22.45 -48.52
N PHE A 158 13.13 21.65 -49.33
CA PHE A 158 12.17 20.67 -48.83
C PHE A 158 12.84 19.55 -48.03
N GLY A 159 13.99 19.03 -48.49
CA GLY A 159 14.71 17.96 -47.79
C GLY A 159 15.18 18.39 -46.39
N LEU A 160 15.74 19.59 -46.27
CA LEU A 160 16.16 20.16 -44.97
C LEU A 160 14.97 20.41 -44.04
N TYR A 161 13.84 20.89 -44.57
CA TYR A 161 12.64 21.12 -43.79
C TYR A 161 12.04 19.81 -43.23
N PHE A 162 11.86 18.78 -44.08
CA PHE A 162 11.33 17.50 -43.62
C PHE A 162 12.29 16.75 -42.71
N GLY A 163 13.60 16.81 -42.98
CA GLY A 163 14.62 16.22 -42.12
C GLY A 163 14.67 16.84 -40.73
N SER A 164 14.60 18.18 -40.64
CA SER A 164 14.56 18.88 -39.36
C SER A 164 13.27 18.61 -38.58
N MET A 165 12.10 18.58 -39.24
CA MET A 165 10.84 18.21 -38.60
C MET A 165 10.87 16.77 -38.05
N ALA A 166 11.39 15.82 -38.84
CA ALA A 166 11.51 14.43 -38.39
C ALA A 166 12.46 14.30 -37.18
N LEU A 167 13.57 15.03 -37.18
CA LEU A 167 14.50 15.09 -36.03
C LEU A 167 13.82 15.67 -34.78
N ILE A 168 13.06 16.77 -34.92
CA ILE A 168 12.34 17.38 -33.79
C ILE A 168 11.30 16.42 -33.22
N ILE A 169 10.50 15.77 -34.08
CA ILE A 169 9.51 14.78 -33.64
C ILE A 169 10.22 13.62 -32.93
N PHE A 170 11.33 13.13 -33.49
CA PHE A 170 12.12 12.05 -32.90
C PHE A 170 12.67 12.40 -31.52
N LEU A 171 13.06 13.66 -31.28
CA LEU A 171 13.56 14.12 -29.98
C LEU A 171 12.44 14.41 -28.97
N LEU A 172 11.31 14.98 -29.41
CA LEU A 172 10.23 15.40 -28.51
C LEU A 172 9.26 14.27 -28.15
N LEU A 173 9.01 13.33 -29.06
CA LEU A 173 8.05 12.24 -28.83
C LEU A 173 8.43 11.30 -27.67
N PRO A 174 9.71 10.89 -27.46
CA PRO A 174 10.10 10.13 -26.26
C PRO A 174 9.86 10.92 -24.99
N ILE A 175 10.22 12.21 -24.96
CA ILE A 175 10.03 13.07 -23.79
C ILE A 175 8.53 13.18 -23.47
N ALA A 176 7.70 13.48 -24.47
CA ALA A 176 6.25 13.54 -24.31
C ALA A 176 5.67 12.20 -23.83
N PHE A 177 6.17 11.07 -24.35
CA PHE A 177 5.78 9.74 -23.91
C PHE A 177 6.14 9.47 -22.44
N PHE A 178 7.38 9.76 -22.01
CA PHE A 178 7.79 9.62 -20.61
C PHE A 178 6.99 10.55 -19.69
N CYS A 179 6.72 11.78 -20.10
CA CYS A 179 5.85 12.70 -19.36
C CYS A 179 4.43 12.14 -19.22
N LEU A 180 3.82 11.64 -20.32
CA LEU A 180 2.50 11.01 -20.28
C LEU A 180 2.50 9.78 -19.36
N MET A 181 3.51 8.92 -19.45
CA MET A 181 3.65 7.74 -18.61
C MET A 181 3.78 8.07 -17.13
N GLY A 182 4.56 9.12 -16.79
CA GLY A 182 4.64 9.65 -15.43
C GLY A 182 3.26 10.08 -14.91
N THR A 183 2.43 10.71 -15.74
CA THR A 183 1.07 11.13 -15.31
C THR A 183 0.14 9.96 -15.03
N PHE A 184 0.33 8.79 -15.65
CA PHE A 184 -0.48 7.60 -15.37
C PHE A 184 -0.12 6.96 -14.03
N ASN A 185 1.17 6.83 -13.72
CA ASN A 185 1.62 6.28 -12.45
C ASN A 185 1.17 7.15 -11.26
N ASN A 186 1.11 8.47 -11.45
CA ASN A 186 0.65 9.38 -10.42
C ASN A 186 -0.81 9.11 -10.00
N ARG A 187 -1.67 8.61 -10.90
CA ARG A 187 -3.11 8.41 -10.60
C ARG A 187 -3.36 7.28 -9.61
N THR A 188 -2.68 6.14 -9.77
CA THR A 188 -2.80 5.01 -8.83
C THR A 188 -2.22 5.40 -7.47
N VAL A 189 -1.14 6.18 -7.49
CA VAL A 189 -0.53 6.77 -6.30
C VAL A 189 -1.52 7.66 -5.56
N PHE A 190 -2.23 8.58 -6.23
CA PHE A 190 -3.25 9.42 -5.59
C PHE A 190 -4.39 8.61 -4.96
N ILE A 191 -4.85 7.53 -5.62
CA ILE A 191 -5.91 6.70 -5.04
C ILE A 191 -5.40 6.00 -3.78
N ARG A 192 -4.20 5.42 -3.83
CA ARG A 192 -3.60 4.72 -2.67
C ARG A 192 -3.27 5.67 -1.54
N GLU A 193 -2.85 6.88 -1.86
CA GLU A 193 -2.67 7.96 -0.90
C GLU A 193 -3.97 8.23 -0.14
N GLU A 194 -5.05 8.46 -0.87
CA GLU A 194 -6.33 8.76 -0.25
C GLU A 194 -6.90 7.58 0.53
N ILE A 195 -6.71 6.35 0.03
CA ILE A 195 -7.06 5.12 0.78
C ILE A 195 -6.26 5.04 2.08
N GLY A 196 -4.94 5.24 2.04
CA GLY A 196 -4.10 5.22 3.24
C GLY A 196 -4.52 6.27 4.26
N ARG A 197 -4.81 7.49 3.81
CA ARG A 197 -5.34 8.57 4.66
C ARG A 197 -6.70 8.18 5.27
N SER A 198 -7.60 7.64 4.46
CA SER A 198 -8.95 7.22 4.88
C SER A 198 -8.91 6.09 5.91
N LEU A 199 -8.08 5.06 5.69
CA LEU A 199 -7.83 4.01 6.68
C LEU A 199 -7.28 4.56 8.01
N GLY A 200 -6.39 5.56 7.94
CA GLY A 200 -5.87 6.27 9.11
C GLY A 200 -6.95 7.09 9.86
N VAL A 201 -7.95 7.62 9.15
CA VAL A 201 -9.10 8.32 9.76
C VAL A 201 -10.04 7.34 10.46
N MET A 202 -10.25 6.16 9.87
CA MET A 202 -11.10 5.12 10.48
C MET A 202 -10.53 4.59 11.80
N LYS A 203 -9.20 4.66 12.00
CA LYS A 203 -8.48 4.24 13.23
C LYS A 203 -8.76 2.80 13.67
N ARG A 204 -8.91 1.90 12.69
CA ARG A 204 -9.28 0.50 12.91
C ARG A 204 -8.04 -0.40 12.92
N ALA A 205 -7.95 -1.29 13.90
CA ALA A 205 -6.81 -2.19 14.07
C ALA A 205 -6.62 -3.13 12.86
N GLU A 206 -7.71 -3.50 12.20
CA GLU A 206 -7.74 -4.37 11.03
C GLU A 206 -7.03 -3.75 9.81
N SER A 207 -6.88 -2.42 9.79
CA SER A 207 -6.16 -1.70 8.73
C SER A 207 -4.64 -1.72 8.89
N VAL A 208 -4.13 -2.01 10.11
CA VAL A 208 -2.70 -1.95 10.42
C VAL A 208 -1.83 -2.80 9.49
N PRO A 209 -2.18 -4.07 9.17
CA PRO A 209 -1.38 -4.88 8.25
C PRO A 209 -1.23 -4.24 6.86
N ALA A 210 -2.32 -3.71 6.29
CA ALA A 210 -2.29 -3.09 4.97
C ALA A 210 -1.50 -1.77 4.96
N LEU A 211 -1.58 -1.00 6.05
CA LEU A 211 -0.78 0.22 6.22
C LEU A 211 0.72 -0.09 6.39
N LEU A 212 1.06 -1.18 7.10
CA LEU A 212 2.45 -1.64 7.22
C LEU A 212 3.02 -2.10 5.87
N GLU A 213 2.24 -2.86 5.12
CA GLU A 213 2.62 -3.27 3.77
C GLU A 213 2.81 -2.06 2.84
N ALA A 214 1.95 -1.04 2.93
CA ALA A 214 2.10 0.21 2.19
C ALA A 214 3.43 0.93 2.53
N CYS A 215 3.88 0.85 3.79
CA CYS A 215 5.19 1.36 4.19
C CYS A 215 6.36 0.59 3.59
N HIS A 216 6.18 -0.65 3.14
CA HIS A 216 7.25 -1.45 2.55
C HIS A 216 7.33 -1.33 1.02
N ASN A 217 6.23 -1.00 0.35
CA ASN A 217 6.11 -1.11 -1.10
C ASN A 217 6.66 0.09 -1.90
N SER A 218 6.63 1.32 -1.36
CA SER A 218 7.16 2.50 -2.08
C SER A 218 7.48 3.65 -1.14
N ASP A 219 8.49 4.46 -1.49
CA ASP A 219 8.87 5.66 -0.72
C ASP A 219 7.73 6.66 -0.59
N PHE A 220 6.87 6.77 -1.61
CA PHE A 220 5.71 7.66 -1.57
C PHE A 220 4.66 7.16 -0.57
N LEU A 221 4.26 5.89 -0.66
CA LEU A 221 3.27 5.30 0.25
C LEU A 221 3.82 5.16 1.67
N TYR A 222 5.13 5.15 1.85
CA TYR A 222 5.76 5.19 3.17
C TYR A 222 5.29 6.40 4.00
N ALA A 223 5.31 7.60 3.41
CA ALA A 223 4.88 8.80 4.13
C ALA A 223 3.39 8.74 4.54
N VAL A 224 2.54 8.23 3.63
CA VAL A 224 1.09 8.09 3.85
C VAL A 224 0.80 7.02 4.89
N GLY A 225 1.33 5.82 4.71
CA GLY A 225 1.14 4.69 5.62
C GLY A 225 1.64 5.02 7.02
N ARG A 226 2.76 5.74 7.13
CA ARG A 226 3.28 6.23 8.41
C ARG A 226 2.33 7.19 9.12
N GLU A 227 1.82 8.21 8.42
CA GLU A 227 0.89 9.15 9.03
C GLU A 227 -0.42 8.47 9.43
N ALA A 228 -0.91 7.54 8.61
CA ALA A 228 -2.07 6.73 8.94
C ALA A 228 -1.82 5.84 10.17
N LEU A 229 -0.68 5.15 10.24
CA LEU A 229 -0.28 4.35 11.41
C LEU A 229 -0.17 5.21 12.67
N ARG A 230 0.35 6.44 12.59
CA ARG A 230 0.42 7.34 13.75
C ARG A 230 -0.96 7.60 14.37
N ARG A 231 -2.02 7.60 13.55
CA ARG A 231 -3.41 7.79 13.99
C ARG A 231 -4.08 6.50 14.44
N THR A 232 -3.76 5.38 13.80
CA THR A 232 -4.37 4.07 14.06
C THR A 232 -3.72 3.33 15.23
N LEU A 233 -2.40 3.38 15.38
CA LEU A 233 -1.71 2.62 16.43
C LEU A 233 -2.17 2.93 17.87
N PRO A 234 -2.51 4.18 18.24
CA PRO A 234 -3.02 4.48 19.58
C PRO A 234 -4.39 3.85 19.90
N SER A 235 -5.14 3.36 18.91
CA SER A 235 -6.41 2.65 19.14
C SER A 235 -6.23 1.15 19.43
N LEU A 236 -5.00 0.65 19.29
CA LEU A 236 -4.66 -0.72 19.65
C LEU A 236 -4.71 -0.91 21.16
N LYS A 237 -5.29 -2.03 21.56
CA LYS A 237 -5.45 -2.47 22.95
C LYS A 237 -5.05 -3.92 23.05
N PHE A 238 -4.32 -4.27 24.12
CA PHE A 238 -3.93 -5.65 24.41
C PHE A 238 -5.12 -6.62 24.43
N GLU A 239 -6.20 -6.29 25.15
CA GLU A 239 -7.33 -7.20 25.39
C GLU A 239 -8.05 -7.67 24.11
N THR A 240 -8.17 -6.80 23.12
CA THR A 240 -9.00 -7.06 21.92
C THR A 240 -8.17 -7.44 20.70
N HIS A 241 -6.90 -7.05 20.65
CA HIS A 241 -6.09 -7.14 19.43
C HIS A 241 -4.88 -8.08 19.55
N TYR A 242 -4.53 -8.51 20.77
CA TYR A 242 -3.42 -9.45 20.95
C TYR A 242 -3.73 -10.79 20.28
N GLY A 243 -2.82 -11.25 19.42
CA GLY A 243 -2.97 -12.50 18.67
C GLY A 243 -3.99 -12.48 17.52
N THR A 244 -4.84 -11.46 17.39
CA THR A 244 -5.80 -11.36 16.27
C THR A 244 -5.20 -10.71 15.04
N LEU A 245 -4.21 -9.84 15.24
CA LEU A 245 -3.48 -9.20 14.16
C LEU A 245 -2.59 -10.21 13.41
N GLY A 246 -2.46 -10.01 12.10
CA GLY A 246 -1.69 -10.90 11.23
C GLY A 246 -0.26 -11.11 11.73
N LYS A 247 0.28 -12.32 11.51
CA LYS A 247 1.60 -12.71 12.01
C LYS A 247 2.75 -11.77 11.59
N GLU A 248 2.63 -11.03 10.50
CA GLU A 248 3.69 -10.13 10.03
C GLU A 248 3.69 -8.76 10.74
N VAL A 249 2.61 -8.39 11.44
CA VAL A 249 2.44 -7.05 12.02
C VAL A 249 3.55 -6.68 13.02
N VAL A 250 3.85 -7.58 13.96
CA VAL A 250 4.87 -7.32 14.99
C VAL A 250 6.27 -7.22 14.37
N PRO A 251 6.74 -8.16 13.52
CA PRO A 251 7.97 -8.01 12.77
C PRO A 251 8.05 -6.70 11.95
N ASP A 252 6.98 -6.33 11.26
CA ASP A 252 6.94 -5.13 10.41
C ASP A 252 7.04 -3.84 11.23
N LEU A 253 6.35 -3.76 12.37
CA LEU A 253 6.51 -2.66 13.34
C LEU A 253 7.95 -2.55 13.85
N CYS A 254 8.57 -3.69 14.18
CA CYS A 254 9.98 -3.71 14.58
C CYS A 254 10.92 -3.28 13.44
N ARG A 255 10.62 -3.60 12.17
CA ARG A 255 11.37 -3.10 11.01
C ARG A 255 11.22 -1.58 10.90
N LEU A 256 10.01 -1.04 11.06
CA LEU A 256 9.76 0.40 11.01
C LEU A 256 10.53 1.18 12.08
N LEU A 257 10.70 0.61 13.28
CA LEU A 257 11.55 1.22 14.33
C LEU A 257 13.02 1.40 13.90
N ARG A 258 13.54 0.49 13.06
CA ARG A 258 14.94 0.47 12.65
C ARG A 258 15.25 1.50 11.58
N TYR A 259 14.26 1.96 10.80
CA TYR A 259 14.49 2.94 9.74
C TYR A 259 14.85 4.30 10.35
N PRO A 260 16.12 4.74 10.24
CA PRO A 260 16.47 6.09 10.62
C PRO A 260 15.88 7.02 9.55
N TYR A 261 14.93 7.85 9.93
CA TYR A 261 14.25 8.73 8.98
C TYR A 261 14.43 10.19 9.39
N ASP A 262 14.66 11.00 8.35
CA ASP A 262 14.94 12.43 8.32
C ASP A 262 16.34 12.86 8.77
N ALA A 263 17.09 13.44 7.82
CA ALA A 263 18.23 14.30 8.08
C ALA A 263 17.87 15.53 8.93
N GLU A 264 16.57 15.83 9.07
CA GLU A 264 16.02 17.00 9.76
C GLU A 264 15.72 16.78 11.26
N GLY A 265 15.97 15.58 11.80
CA GLY A 265 16.15 15.33 13.24
C GLY A 265 14.94 15.44 14.19
N ASN A 266 13.94 16.26 13.88
CA ASN A 266 12.94 16.69 14.89
C ASN A 266 11.75 15.74 15.09
N GLY A 267 11.46 14.83 14.16
CA GLY A 267 10.25 13.98 14.21
C GLY A 267 10.47 12.50 14.55
N SER A 268 11.69 12.08 14.91
CA SER A 268 12.00 10.65 15.05
C SER A 268 11.56 10.06 16.40
N ALA A 269 11.69 10.83 17.49
CA ALA A 269 11.44 10.33 18.85
C ALA A 269 9.96 10.09 19.13
N GLU A 270 9.08 11.05 18.81
CA GLU A 270 7.61 10.90 18.98
C GLU A 270 7.10 9.68 18.21
N ARG A 271 7.56 9.51 16.97
CA ARG A 271 7.20 8.37 16.13
C ARG A 271 7.65 7.04 16.71
N GLN A 272 8.91 6.96 17.15
CA GLN A 272 9.44 5.77 17.80
C GLN A 272 8.65 5.46 19.08
N GLN A 273 8.23 6.48 19.82
CA GLN A 273 7.40 6.30 21.01
C GLN A 273 6.01 5.73 20.66
N VAL A 274 5.35 6.21 19.60
CA VAL A 274 4.07 5.64 19.15
C VAL A 274 4.22 4.16 18.76
N LEU A 275 5.29 3.81 18.04
CA LEU A 275 5.59 2.43 17.65
C LEU A 275 5.91 1.54 18.87
N LEU A 276 6.70 2.05 19.82
CA LEU A 276 7.03 1.34 21.06
C LEU A 276 5.78 1.12 21.92
N ASN A 277 4.92 2.13 22.08
CA ASN A 277 3.66 2.00 22.80
C ASN A 277 2.76 0.94 22.15
N ALA A 278 2.66 0.94 20.82
CA ALA A 278 1.94 -0.12 20.11
C ALA A 278 2.55 -1.51 20.35
N LEU A 279 3.87 -1.64 20.34
CA LEU A 279 4.56 -2.91 20.65
C LEU A 279 4.38 -3.34 22.11
N ALA A 280 4.23 -2.41 23.06
CA ALA A 280 3.88 -2.75 24.44
C ALA A 280 2.48 -3.39 24.53
N GLU A 281 1.53 -2.85 23.75
CA GLU A 281 0.17 -3.39 23.67
C GLU A 281 0.14 -4.74 22.94
N ILE A 282 0.52 -4.79 21.67
CA ILE A 282 0.30 -5.97 20.81
C ILE A 282 1.55 -6.84 20.58
N GLY A 283 2.71 -6.46 21.09
CA GLY A 283 3.96 -7.18 20.85
C GLY A 283 3.99 -8.57 21.47
N ASP A 284 4.68 -9.49 20.80
CA ASP A 284 4.87 -10.87 21.22
C ASP A 284 6.36 -11.23 21.33
N ARG A 285 6.66 -12.51 21.57
CA ARG A 285 8.03 -13.03 21.68
C ARG A 285 8.95 -12.63 20.52
N ARG A 286 8.41 -12.40 19.32
CA ARG A 286 9.18 -12.08 18.11
C ARG A 286 9.72 -10.65 18.13
N ALA A 287 9.15 -9.75 18.92
CA ALA A 287 9.63 -8.38 19.08
C ALA A 287 10.89 -8.26 19.96
N ILE A 288 11.12 -9.21 20.87
CA ILE A 288 12.20 -9.11 21.89
C ILE A 288 13.57 -8.95 21.23
N LYS A 289 13.97 -9.88 20.34
CA LYS A 289 15.29 -9.85 19.71
C LYS A 289 15.50 -8.60 18.83
N PRO A 290 14.56 -8.19 17.96
CA PRO A 290 14.64 -6.91 17.25
C PRO A 290 14.80 -5.70 18.18
N LEU A 291 14.09 -5.65 19.30
CA LEU A 291 14.16 -4.54 20.26
C LEU A 291 15.49 -4.52 21.03
N GLU A 292 16.06 -5.67 21.40
CA GLU A 292 17.41 -5.75 22.00
C GLU A 292 18.48 -5.25 21.03
N VAL A 293 18.38 -5.64 19.76
CA VAL A 293 19.27 -5.16 18.70
C VAL A 293 19.09 -3.66 18.50
N PHE A 294 17.86 -3.17 18.50
CA PHE A 294 17.54 -1.75 18.42
C PHE A 294 18.14 -0.96 19.58
N LEU A 295 17.96 -1.40 20.82
CA LEU A 295 18.54 -0.78 22.02
C LEU A 295 20.08 -0.73 21.96
N LYS A 296 20.72 -1.82 21.51
CA LYS A 296 22.18 -1.87 21.29
C LYS A 296 22.64 -0.89 20.20
N HIS A 297 21.82 -0.62 19.19
CA HIS A 297 22.13 0.41 18.20
C HIS A 297 21.93 1.82 18.75
N LEU A 298 20.91 2.03 19.59
CA LEU A 298 20.68 3.30 20.27
C LEU A 298 21.84 3.68 21.18
N SER A 299 22.34 2.76 22.02
CA SER A 299 23.45 3.04 22.94
C SER A 299 24.77 3.39 22.25
N LYS A 300 24.94 3.00 20.97
CA LYS A 300 26.12 3.34 20.17
C LYS A 300 26.03 4.71 19.49
N ARG A 301 24.85 5.31 19.40
CA ARG A 301 24.64 6.59 18.72
C ARG A 301 24.81 7.74 19.71
N ARG A 302 25.63 8.74 19.35
CA ARG A 302 25.99 9.87 20.21
C ARG A 302 24.81 10.81 20.54
N ALA A 303 23.78 10.84 19.70
CA ALA A 303 22.63 11.73 19.80
C ALA A 303 21.32 10.95 19.78
N VAL A 304 21.04 10.18 20.82
CA VAL A 304 19.77 9.46 20.99
C VAL A 304 18.94 10.13 22.08
N SER A 305 17.64 10.26 21.82
CA SER A 305 16.69 10.70 22.83
C SER A 305 16.65 9.69 23.99
N PRO A 306 16.98 10.10 25.23
CA PRO A 306 16.95 9.20 26.39
C PRO A 306 15.54 8.62 26.62
N LEU A 307 14.50 9.35 26.22
CA LEU A 307 13.11 8.91 26.30
C LEU A 307 12.85 7.63 25.47
N VAL A 308 13.42 7.55 24.26
CA VAL A 308 13.25 6.37 23.39
C VAL A 308 13.98 5.17 23.98
N MET A 309 15.17 5.39 24.55
CA MET A 309 15.96 4.34 25.19
C MET A 309 15.20 3.75 26.40
N GLN A 310 14.72 4.61 27.30
CA GLN A 310 13.92 4.21 28.45
C GLN A 310 12.62 3.51 28.04
N SER A 311 11.93 4.04 27.04
CA SER A 311 10.70 3.41 26.51
C SER A 311 10.98 2.02 25.95
N THR A 312 12.10 1.86 25.21
CA THR A 312 12.50 0.56 24.65
C THR A 312 12.79 -0.47 25.74
N GLU A 313 13.49 -0.07 26.81
CA GLU A 313 13.76 -0.92 27.97
C GLU A 313 12.48 -1.35 28.69
N ALA A 314 11.56 -0.39 28.92
CA ALA A 314 10.27 -0.67 29.53
C ALA A 314 9.45 -1.67 28.71
N VAL A 315 9.37 -1.48 27.38
CA VAL A 315 8.67 -2.42 26.49
C VAL A 315 9.33 -3.81 26.52
N LEU A 316 10.67 -3.89 26.51
CA LEU A 316 11.37 -5.16 26.61
C LEU A 316 11.04 -5.92 27.90
N GLN A 317 10.94 -5.21 29.03
CA GLN A 317 10.54 -5.81 30.30
C GLN A 317 9.12 -6.38 30.22
N ILE A 318 8.16 -5.58 29.74
CA ILE A 318 6.74 -6.00 29.58
C ILE A 318 6.65 -7.26 28.72
N LEU A 319 7.37 -7.31 27.59
CA LEU A 319 7.34 -8.45 26.69
C LEU A 319 7.96 -9.70 27.30
N ARG A 320 9.06 -9.58 28.06
CA ARG A 320 9.68 -10.72 28.75
C ARG A 320 8.78 -11.30 29.82
N GLU A 321 8.15 -10.45 30.63
CA GLU A 321 7.18 -10.86 31.65
C GLU A 321 5.96 -11.54 31.01
N ARG A 322 5.48 -11.05 29.87
CA ARG A 322 4.40 -11.68 29.10
C ARG A 322 4.79 -13.07 28.61
N VAL A 323 5.96 -13.21 27.98
CA VAL A 323 6.46 -14.52 27.50
C VAL A 323 6.69 -15.50 28.66
N ALA A 324 7.16 -15.03 29.82
CA ALA A 324 7.30 -15.87 31.00
C ALA A 324 5.94 -16.42 31.46
N ARG A 325 4.91 -15.56 31.56
CA ARG A 325 3.54 -15.97 31.92
C ARG A 325 2.94 -16.94 30.91
N GLU A 326 3.12 -16.70 29.62
CA GLU A 326 2.65 -17.60 28.56
C GLU A 326 3.34 -18.97 28.62
N THR A 327 4.64 -18.99 28.92
CA THR A 327 5.41 -20.23 29.06
C THR A 327 4.97 -21.01 30.30
N GLU A 328 4.72 -20.33 31.42
CA GLU A 328 4.20 -20.92 32.64
C GLU A 328 2.80 -21.51 32.42
N GLN A 329 1.88 -20.77 31.81
CA GLN A 329 0.54 -21.25 31.47
C GLN A 329 0.58 -22.44 30.51
N ALA A 330 1.42 -22.40 29.48
CA ALA A 330 1.60 -23.52 28.56
C ALA A 330 2.17 -24.77 29.25
N THR A 331 3.00 -24.59 30.28
CA THR A 331 3.55 -25.70 31.07
C THR A 331 2.49 -26.32 31.96
N LEU A 332 1.61 -25.51 32.57
CA LEU A 332 0.51 -25.99 33.41
C LEU A 332 -0.51 -26.82 32.60
N LEU A 333 -0.81 -26.42 31.36
CA LEU A 333 -1.75 -27.14 30.49
C LEU A 333 -1.18 -28.47 29.94
N ARG A 334 0.15 -28.61 29.88
CA ARG A 334 0.81 -29.87 29.51
C ARG A 334 0.87 -30.87 30.65
N GLY A 335 0.68 -30.44 31.89
CA GLY A 335 0.68 -31.32 33.06
C GLY A 335 -0.55 -32.21 33.19
N SER A 336 -1.65 -31.91 32.47
CA SER A 336 -2.89 -32.69 32.47
C SER A 336 -2.99 -33.72 31.34
N GLU A 337 -2.15 -33.61 30.31
CA GLU A 337 -1.88 -34.78 29.47
C GLU A 337 -1.01 -35.69 30.33
N ALA A 338 -1.65 -36.69 30.96
CA ALA A 338 -0.97 -37.76 31.65
C ALA A 338 0.26 -38.12 30.81
N PRO A 339 1.47 -38.16 31.42
CA PRO A 339 2.68 -38.44 30.66
C PRO A 339 2.32 -39.62 29.77
N VAL A 340 2.39 -39.40 28.45
CA VAL A 340 2.29 -40.49 27.49
C VAL A 340 3.42 -41.39 27.92
N VAL A 341 3.09 -42.37 28.77
CA VAL A 341 3.97 -43.44 29.16
C VAL A 341 4.34 -43.97 27.80
N PRO A 342 5.58 -43.78 27.35
CA PRO A 342 5.93 -44.28 26.04
C PRO A 342 5.60 -45.77 26.12
N GLU A 343 4.69 -46.26 25.29
CA GLU A 343 4.26 -47.67 25.22
C GLU A 343 5.42 -48.61 24.81
N THR A 344 6.67 -48.18 25.01
CA THR A 344 7.92 -48.93 24.93
C THR A 344 8.29 -49.63 26.23
N LEU A 345 7.40 -49.73 27.21
CA LEU A 345 7.50 -50.78 28.22
C LEU A 345 6.47 -51.86 27.90
N LEU A 346 6.97 -52.91 27.22
CA LEU A 346 6.30 -54.15 26.83
C LEU A 346 5.61 -54.15 25.45
N ARG A 347 6.35 -53.88 24.36
CA ARG A 347 6.11 -54.68 23.15
C ARG A 347 6.69 -56.05 23.39
N SER A 348 5.83 -57.06 23.50
CA SER A 348 6.17 -58.44 23.22
C SER A 348 6.96 -58.47 21.91
N TYR A 349 8.01 -59.27 21.85
CA TYR A 349 8.71 -59.58 20.62
C TYR A 349 7.73 -60.32 19.69
N GLU A 350 6.97 -59.58 18.89
CA GLU A 350 6.24 -60.16 17.76
C GLU A 350 7.21 -60.28 16.60
N GLU A 351 7.53 -61.54 16.33
CA GLU A 351 8.28 -62.01 15.19
C GLU A 351 7.71 -61.42 13.90
N LYS A 352 8.59 -60.81 13.11
CA LYS A 352 8.29 -60.25 11.80
C LYS A 352 7.75 -61.36 10.90
N VAL A 353 6.43 -61.45 10.77
CA VAL A 353 5.80 -62.15 9.65
C VAL A 353 5.70 -61.13 8.51
N ASP A 354 6.44 -61.39 7.44
CA ASP A 354 6.35 -60.68 6.17
C ASP A 354 4.94 -60.86 5.59
N GLU A 355 4.03 -59.93 5.88
CA GLU A 355 2.78 -59.80 5.13
C GLU A 355 2.93 -58.75 4.00
N PRO A 356 2.49 -59.09 2.77
CA PRO A 356 2.61 -58.23 1.61
C PRO A 356 1.72 -56.99 1.73
N GLN A 357 2.27 -55.84 1.33
CA GLN A 357 1.61 -54.54 1.39
C GLN A 357 0.28 -54.53 0.61
N GLU A 358 -0.84 -54.45 1.33
CA GLU A 358 -2.13 -54.10 0.73
C GLU A 358 -2.11 -52.62 0.31
N GLN A 359 -1.92 -52.41 -1.00
CA GLN A 359 -2.15 -51.14 -1.68
C GLN A 359 -3.61 -50.72 -1.51
N LEU A 360 -3.83 -49.65 -0.74
CA LEU A 360 -5.09 -48.91 -0.73
C LEU A 360 -5.33 -48.27 -2.10
N LEU A 361 -6.10 -48.98 -2.93
CA LEU A 361 -6.68 -48.48 -4.17
C LEU A 361 -7.53 -47.25 -3.85
N ARG A 362 -7.07 -46.07 -4.27
CA ARG A 362 -7.93 -44.88 -4.35
C ARG A 362 -8.92 -45.11 -5.51
N PRO A 363 -10.23 -44.98 -5.29
CA PRO A 363 -11.20 -45.02 -6.37
C PRO A 363 -10.95 -43.83 -7.31
N THR A 364 -10.63 -44.13 -8.57
CA THR A 364 -10.69 -43.18 -9.67
C THR A 364 -12.14 -42.81 -9.91
N GLN A 365 -12.52 -41.62 -9.47
CA GLN A 365 -13.82 -41.04 -9.79
C GLN A 365 -13.80 -40.57 -11.25
N LYS A 366 -14.49 -41.31 -12.11
CA LYS A 366 -14.97 -40.83 -13.41
C LYS A 366 -16.24 -40.01 -13.16
N ASP A 367 -16.22 -38.74 -13.52
CA ASP A 367 -17.10 -38.14 -14.55
C ASP A 367 -16.86 -36.63 -14.67
#